data_AF-A0A520I9J9-F1
#
_entry.id   AF-A0A520I9J9-F1
#
_cell.length_a   1.000
_cell.length_b   1.000
_cell.length_c   1.000
_cell.angle_alpha   90.00
_cell.angle_beta   90.00
_cell.angle_gamma   90.00
#
_symmetry.space_group_name_H-M   'P 1'
#
loop_
_entity.id
_entity.type
_entity.pdbx_description
1 polymer ?
#
loop_
_entity_poly.entity_id
_entity_poly.type
_entity_poly.pdbx_seq_one_letter_code
_entity_poly.pdbx_strand_id
1 'polypeptide(L)'
;MSKTTIALEHAVAEVIANRPAPGVAPTMRQRILADRAFAAVLKIIAPRIRHFIRQYGLTGHWDDAEQCCAIGVHRAIEAYDPARAQFTTFVNWQLRGELQSLRFRLMTDQRQSARRVEATTVSLHATAIGADGEATSLEAMIEDEGALDRTEAGVEGMMADDLRTALLDAYVAQLREVGIEQLK
;
A
#
# COMPACT_ATOMS: atom_id res chain seq x y z
N MET A 1 -1.65 -4.71 39.15
CA MET A 1 -1.22 -4.60 37.74
C MET A 1 0.25 -5.00 37.62
N SER A 2 0.66 -5.65 36.53
CA SER A 2 2.08 -5.97 36.30
C SER A 2 2.91 -4.69 36.18
N LYS A 3 4.20 -4.72 36.55
CA LYS A 3 5.15 -3.61 36.35
C LYS A 3 5.16 -3.13 34.90
N THR A 4 5.09 -4.06 33.95
CA THR A 4 5.02 -3.75 32.51
C THR A 4 3.72 -3.07 32.11
N THR A 5 2.59 -3.47 32.68
CA THR A 5 1.29 -2.81 32.44
C THR A 5 1.32 -1.37 32.95
N ILE A 6 1.84 -1.14 34.17
CA ILE A 6 1.93 0.20 34.74
C ILE A 6 2.86 1.10 33.89
N ALA A 7 4.03 0.59 33.49
CA ALA A 7 4.95 1.32 32.63
C ALA A 7 4.32 1.68 31.28
N LEU A 8 3.51 0.77 30.72
CA LEU A 8 2.79 1.02 29.47
C LEU A 8 1.74 2.12 29.62
N GLU A 9 0.90 2.05 30.66
CA GLU A 9 -0.12 3.07 30.92
C GLU A 9 0.53 4.46 31.12
N HIS A 10 1.64 4.51 31.86
CA HIS A 10 2.39 5.76 32.05
C HIS A 10 2.93 6.32 30.72
N ALA A 11 3.56 5.49 29.90
CA ALA A 11 4.10 5.93 28.62
C ALA A 11 2.98 6.41 27.67
N VAL A 12 1.82 5.75 27.66
CA VAL A 12 0.65 6.16 26.87
C VAL A 12 0.10 7.50 27.38
N ALA A 13 -0.02 7.68 28.69
CA ALA A 13 -0.44 8.95 29.27
C ALA A 13 0.51 10.09 28.90
N GLU A 14 1.82 9.84 28.85
CA GLU A 14 2.82 10.82 28.41
C GLU A 14 2.68 11.19 26.93
N VAL A 15 2.36 10.22 26.04
CA VAL A 15 2.03 10.52 24.64
C VAL A 15 0.81 11.43 24.58
N ILE A 16 -0.27 11.09 25.29
CA ILE A 16 -1.53 11.84 25.27
C ILE A 16 -1.33 13.27 25.82
N ALA A 17 -0.56 13.42 26.90
CA ALA A 17 -0.29 14.72 27.53
C ALA A 17 0.49 15.68 26.61
N ASN A 18 1.30 15.15 25.68
CA ASN A 18 2.08 15.95 24.74
C ASN A 18 1.37 16.19 23.40
N ARG A 19 0.12 15.72 23.22
CA ARG A 19 -0.65 16.00 22.01
C ARG A 19 -1.12 17.46 21.98
N PRO A 20 -1.09 18.11 20.81
CA PRO A 20 -1.68 19.43 20.67
C PRO A 20 -3.20 19.36 20.84
N ALA A 21 -3.80 20.45 21.31
CA ALA A 21 -5.25 20.59 21.30
C ALA A 21 -5.80 20.54 19.86
N PRO A 22 -7.06 20.12 19.66
CA PRO A 22 -7.67 20.08 18.33
C PRO A 22 -7.55 21.44 17.62
N GLY A 23 -7.02 21.45 16.41
CA GLY A 23 -6.84 22.67 15.60
C GLY A 23 -5.59 23.48 15.92
N VAL A 24 -4.73 23.06 16.86
CA VAL A 24 -3.49 23.76 17.21
C VAL A 24 -2.29 23.02 16.60
N ALA A 25 -1.37 23.78 16.01
CA ALA A 25 -0.11 23.21 15.52
C ALA A 25 0.78 22.78 16.71
N PRO A 26 1.32 21.54 16.71
CA PRO A 26 2.20 21.09 17.79
C PRO A 26 3.53 21.84 17.75
N THR A 27 3.98 22.27 18.93
CA THR A 27 5.32 22.86 19.10
C THR A 27 6.42 21.82 18.87
N MET A 28 7.64 22.26 18.50
CA MET A 28 8.79 21.35 18.32
C MET A 28 9.06 20.49 19.55
N ARG A 29 8.93 21.07 20.75
CA ARG A 29 9.10 20.34 22.02
C ARG A 29 8.04 19.26 22.20
N GLN A 30 6.77 19.57 21.93
CA GLN A 30 5.68 18.59 22.02
C GLN A 30 5.89 17.43 21.06
N ARG A 31 6.32 17.70 19.81
CA ARG A 31 6.63 16.65 18.83
C ARG A 31 7.70 15.70 19.35
N ILE A 32 8.84 16.23 19.78
CA ILE A 32 9.97 15.42 20.28
C ILE A 32 9.56 14.59 21.50
N LEU A 33 8.79 15.17 22.43
CA LEU A 33 8.34 14.44 23.63
C LEU A 33 7.31 13.36 23.28
N ALA A 34 6.35 13.65 22.39
CA ALA A 34 5.38 12.68 21.92
C ALA A 34 6.05 11.51 21.18
N ASP A 35 7.01 11.80 20.29
CA ASP A 35 7.76 10.77 19.54
C ASP A 35 8.59 9.89 20.47
N ARG A 36 9.25 10.49 21.48
CA ARG A 36 10.02 9.75 22.49
C ARG A 36 9.13 8.85 23.33
N ALA A 37 7.99 9.36 23.78
CA ALA A 37 7.03 8.59 24.56
C ALA A 37 6.42 7.46 23.71
N PHE A 38 6.12 7.72 22.44
CA PHE A 38 5.63 6.71 21.50
C PHE A 38 6.67 5.60 21.26
N ALA A 39 7.94 5.95 21.06
CA ALA A 39 9.02 4.98 20.95
C ALA A 39 9.16 4.11 22.22
N ALA A 40 8.93 4.69 23.41
CA ALA A 40 8.91 3.93 24.65
C ALA A 40 7.74 2.94 24.70
N VAL A 41 6.53 3.33 24.25
CA VAL A 41 5.38 2.43 24.12
C VAL A 41 5.71 1.25 23.19
N LEU A 42 6.27 1.53 22.00
CA LEU A 42 6.66 0.48 21.06
C LEU A 42 7.68 -0.49 21.66
N LYS A 43 8.68 0.03 22.40
CA LYS A 43 9.68 -0.80 23.08
C LYS A 43 9.06 -1.74 24.11
N ILE A 44 8.08 -1.27 24.89
CA ILE A 44 7.38 -2.08 25.90
C ILE A 44 6.51 -3.15 25.24
N ILE A 45 5.81 -2.79 24.16
CA ILE A 45 4.88 -3.69 23.44
C ILE A 45 5.61 -4.67 22.50
N ALA A 46 6.86 -4.39 22.10
CA ALA A 46 7.59 -5.17 21.10
C ALA A 46 7.52 -6.71 21.28
N PRO A 47 7.70 -7.31 22.48
CA PRO A 47 7.57 -8.76 22.65
C PRO A 47 6.19 -9.31 22.24
N ARG A 48 5.14 -8.51 22.45
CA ARG A 48 3.77 -8.86 22.09
C ARG A 48 3.52 -8.73 20.58
N ILE A 49 4.06 -7.69 19.94
CA ILE A 49 4.06 -7.57 18.48
C ILE A 49 4.72 -8.81 17.87
N ARG A 50 5.91 -9.18 18.34
CA ARG A 50 6.62 -10.39 17.89
C ARG A 50 5.79 -11.66 18.05
N HIS A 51 5.05 -11.78 19.15
CA HIS A 51 4.16 -12.91 19.37
C HIS A 51 3.02 -12.94 18.33
N PHE A 52 2.35 -11.80 18.11
CA PHE A 52 1.24 -11.75 17.15
C PHE A 52 1.71 -11.91 15.70
N ILE A 53 2.84 -11.34 15.29
CA ILE A 53 3.39 -11.54 13.93
C ILE A 53 3.56 -13.04 13.64
N ARG A 54 4.14 -13.80 14.58
CA ARG A 54 4.27 -15.27 14.45
C ARG A 54 2.91 -15.97 14.43
N GLN A 55 1.99 -15.59 15.32
CA GLN A 55 0.65 -16.20 15.38
C GLN A 55 -0.14 -16.00 14.08
N TYR A 56 0.01 -14.86 13.42
CA TYR A 56 -0.64 -14.54 12.16
C TYR A 56 0.11 -15.09 10.93
N GLY A 57 1.23 -15.79 11.12
CA GLY A 57 2.00 -16.41 10.04
C GLY A 57 2.81 -15.41 9.20
N LEU A 58 3.03 -14.19 9.68
CA LEU A 58 3.65 -13.09 8.93
C LEU A 58 5.17 -13.01 9.10
N THR A 59 5.83 -14.10 9.49
CA THR A 59 7.28 -14.13 9.72
C THR A 59 8.09 -13.78 8.47
N GLY A 60 7.59 -14.14 7.27
CA GLY A 60 8.21 -13.77 6.00
C GLY A 60 7.99 -12.31 5.57
N HIS A 61 7.14 -11.57 6.29
CA HIS A 61 6.80 -10.16 6.05
C HIS A 61 6.98 -9.35 7.32
N TRP A 62 8.12 -9.58 8.00
CA TRP A 62 8.34 -9.07 9.34
C TRP A 62 8.29 -7.54 9.42
N ASP A 63 9.00 -6.86 8.51
CA ASP A 63 9.12 -5.41 8.51
C ASP A 63 7.75 -4.74 8.27
N ASP A 64 6.98 -5.25 7.30
CA ASP A 64 5.62 -4.77 7.02
C ASP A 64 4.69 -4.99 8.20
N ALA A 65 4.79 -6.16 8.85
CA ALA A 65 3.96 -6.52 9.99
C ALA A 65 4.30 -5.68 11.23
N GLU A 66 5.57 -5.33 11.44
CA GLU A 66 6.02 -4.43 12.49
C GLU A 66 5.49 -3.01 12.27
N GLN A 67 5.57 -2.50 11.03
CA GLN A 67 5.01 -1.18 10.69
C GLN A 67 3.49 -1.14 10.86
N CYS A 68 2.77 -2.16 10.39
CA CYS A 68 1.32 -2.27 10.59
C CYS A 68 0.96 -2.27 12.09
N CYS A 69 1.75 -2.97 12.91
CA CYS A 69 1.58 -2.93 14.35
C CYS A 69 1.84 -1.55 14.95
N ALA A 70 2.86 -0.81 14.49
CA ALA A 70 3.13 0.55 14.94
C ALA A 70 1.97 1.50 14.62
N ILE A 71 1.37 1.40 13.42
CA ILE A 71 0.15 2.11 13.04
C ILE A 71 -1.00 1.73 13.97
N GLY A 72 -1.18 0.43 14.24
CA GLY A 72 -2.19 -0.06 15.18
C GLY A 72 -2.02 0.49 16.60
N VAL A 73 -0.80 0.59 17.10
CA VAL A 73 -0.49 1.22 18.39
C VAL A 73 -0.83 2.71 18.35
N HIS A 74 -0.45 3.43 17.29
CA HIS A 74 -0.77 4.85 17.15
C HIS A 74 -2.29 5.10 17.21
N ARG A 75 -3.05 4.37 16.39
CA ARG A 75 -4.53 4.41 16.37
C ARG A 75 -5.12 4.01 17.72
N ALA A 76 -4.53 3.02 18.40
CA ALA A 76 -4.95 2.63 19.74
C ALA A 76 -4.80 3.80 20.71
N ILE A 77 -3.71 4.57 20.67
CA ILE A 77 -3.51 5.71 21.57
C ILE A 77 -4.49 6.86 21.21
N GLU A 78 -4.83 7.05 19.93
CA GLU A 78 -5.84 8.04 19.51
C GLU A 78 -7.23 7.76 20.07
N ALA A 79 -7.67 6.50 20.03
CA ALA A 79 -9.00 6.10 20.48
C ALA A 79 -9.05 5.60 21.95
N TYR A 80 -7.94 5.74 22.69
CA TYR A 80 -7.85 5.18 24.04
C TYR A 80 -8.68 5.99 25.06
N ASP A 81 -9.55 5.29 25.78
CA ASP A 81 -10.28 5.81 26.94
C ASP A 81 -9.94 4.99 28.19
N PRO A 82 -9.12 5.53 29.12
CA PRO A 82 -8.72 4.83 30.35
C PRO A 82 -9.89 4.45 31.26
N ALA A 83 -11.05 5.11 31.14
CA ALA A 83 -12.22 4.79 31.95
C ALA A 83 -12.92 3.51 31.49
N ARG A 84 -12.72 3.09 30.23
CA ARG A 84 -13.41 1.93 29.63
C ARG A 84 -12.61 0.64 29.75
N ALA A 85 -11.29 0.70 29.57
CA ALA A 85 -10.43 -0.48 29.58
C ALA A 85 -8.97 -0.11 29.84
N GLN A 86 -8.17 -1.09 30.23
CA GLN A 86 -6.70 -0.96 30.22
C GLN A 86 -6.17 -0.93 28.79
N PHE A 87 -5.13 -0.13 28.55
CA PHE A 87 -4.51 0.01 27.23
C PHE A 87 -4.00 -1.32 26.70
N THR A 88 -3.44 -2.17 27.58
CA THR A 88 -2.98 -3.52 27.18
C THR A 88 -4.07 -4.37 26.55
N THR A 89 -5.33 -4.23 26.98
CA THR A 89 -6.47 -4.94 26.42
C THR A 89 -6.86 -4.32 25.08
N PHE A 90 -6.98 -2.99 25.04
CA PHE A 90 -7.42 -2.26 23.86
C PHE A 90 -6.44 -2.41 22.68
N VAL A 91 -5.15 -2.26 22.94
CA VAL A 91 -4.12 -2.36 21.90
C VAL A 91 -4.06 -3.74 21.26
N ASN A 92 -4.39 -4.82 22.00
CA ASN A 92 -4.42 -6.16 21.41
C ASN A 92 -5.45 -6.28 20.29
N TRP A 93 -6.60 -5.64 20.44
CA TRP A 93 -7.63 -5.65 19.41
C TRP A 93 -7.16 -4.91 18.16
N GLN A 94 -6.51 -3.76 18.35
CA GLN A 94 -5.95 -3.00 17.23
C GLN A 94 -4.84 -3.78 16.50
N LEU A 95 -3.90 -4.37 17.23
CA LEU A 95 -2.83 -5.19 16.64
C LEU A 95 -3.38 -6.36 15.83
N ARG A 96 -4.41 -7.05 16.35
CA ARG A 96 -5.06 -8.15 15.63
C ARG A 96 -5.76 -7.68 14.35
N GLY A 97 -6.43 -6.53 14.40
CA GLY A 97 -7.10 -5.94 13.24
C GLY A 97 -6.12 -5.60 12.12
N GLU A 98 -5.03 -4.90 12.45
CA GLU A 98 -4.02 -4.50 11.47
C GLU A 98 -3.30 -5.71 10.86
N LEU A 99 -2.90 -6.69 11.69
CA LEU A 99 -2.25 -7.91 11.20
C LEU A 99 -3.18 -8.79 10.36
N GLN A 100 -4.47 -8.87 10.72
CA GLN A 100 -5.45 -9.58 9.90
C GLN A 100 -5.65 -8.89 8.55
N SER A 101 -5.70 -7.55 8.53
CA SER A 101 -5.79 -6.75 7.31
C SER A 101 -4.57 -6.93 6.40
N LEU A 102 -3.37 -6.91 6.99
CA LEU A 102 -2.13 -7.18 6.26
C LEU A 102 -2.13 -8.60 5.65
N ARG A 103 -2.46 -9.60 6.47
CA ARG A 103 -2.57 -10.99 6.01
C ARG A 103 -3.55 -11.14 4.85
N PHE A 104 -4.71 -10.48 4.93
CA PHE A 104 -5.70 -10.54 3.85
C PHE A 104 -5.19 -9.97 2.53
N ARG A 105 -4.31 -8.96 2.57
CA ARG A 105 -3.71 -8.34 1.38
C ARG A 105 -2.57 -9.16 0.80
N LEU A 106 -1.73 -9.76 1.64
CA LEU A 106 -0.55 -10.53 1.19
C LEU A 106 -0.88 -11.97 0.83
N MET A 107 -1.77 -12.62 1.58
CA MET A 107 -2.07 -14.05 1.45
C MET A 107 -3.44 -14.25 0.78
N THR A 108 -3.57 -13.72 -0.44
CA THR A 108 -4.78 -13.84 -1.26
C THR A 108 -5.09 -15.28 -1.65
N ASP A 109 -4.04 -16.09 -1.81
CA ASP A 109 -4.03 -17.53 -2.04
C ASP A 109 -4.66 -18.33 -0.88
N GLN A 110 -4.54 -17.85 0.36
CA GLN A 110 -5.12 -18.52 1.52
C GLN A 110 -6.63 -18.32 1.65
N ARG A 111 -7.25 -17.48 0.81
CA ARG A 111 -8.70 -17.26 0.81
C ARG A 111 -9.43 -18.51 0.31
N GLN A 112 -10.62 -18.77 0.84
CA GLN A 112 -11.42 -19.93 0.45
C GLN A 112 -11.74 -19.95 -1.04
N SER A 113 -11.95 -18.79 -1.65
CA SER A 113 -12.17 -18.66 -3.09
C SER A 113 -10.95 -19.06 -3.91
N ALA A 114 -9.75 -18.66 -3.50
CA ALA A 114 -8.50 -19.02 -4.16
C ALA A 114 -8.21 -20.53 -4.03
N ARG A 115 -8.42 -21.09 -2.83
CA ARG A 115 -8.30 -22.54 -2.60
C ARG A 115 -9.24 -23.38 -3.48
N ARG A 116 -10.44 -22.87 -3.79
CA ARG A 116 -11.41 -23.58 -4.65
C ARG A 116 -10.93 -23.73 -6.10
N VAL A 117 -10.10 -22.81 -6.57
CA VAL A 117 -9.56 -22.80 -7.93
C VAL A 117 -8.06 -23.08 -7.97
N GLU A 118 -7.50 -23.55 -6.86
CA GLU A 118 -6.06 -23.82 -6.70
C GLU A 118 -5.16 -22.62 -7.09
N ALA A 119 -5.68 -21.40 -6.92
CA ALA A 119 -4.94 -20.18 -7.24
C ALA A 119 -3.82 -19.96 -6.22
N THR A 120 -2.61 -19.75 -6.73
CA THR A 120 -1.40 -19.52 -5.93
C THR A 120 -0.76 -18.20 -6.34
N THR A 121 -0.31 -17.41 -5.36
CA THR A 121 0.45 -16.19 -5.63
C THR A 121 1.87 -16.57 -6.07
N VAL A 122 2.27 -16.14 -7.28
CA VAL A 122 3.61 -16.34 -7.82
C VAL A 122 4.30 -14.98 -8.00
N SER A 123 5.62 -14.95 -7.80
CA SER A 123 6.42 -13.77 -8.15
C SER A 123 6.73 -13.78 -9.64
N LEU A 124 6.66 -12.63 -10.32
CA LEU A 124 7.05 -12.50 -11.73
C LEU A 124 8.51 -12.88 -11.96
N HIS A 125 9.37 -12.60 -10.98
CA HIS A 125 10.78 -12.96 -11.01
C HIS A 125 11.05 -14.36 -10.45
N ALA A 126 10.02 -15.12 -10.07
CA ALA A 126 10.21 -16.53 -9.71
C ALA A 126 10.69 -17.28 -10.95
N THR A 127 11.75 -18.05 -10.78
CA THR A 127 12.28 -18.92 -11.83
C THR A 127 11.37 -20.14 -11.95
N ALA A 128 10.73 -20.29 -13.11
CA ALA A 128 10.02 -21.50 -13.48
C ALA A 128 10.98 -22.42 -14.25
N ILE A 129 10.80 -23.74 -14.11
CA ILE A 129 11.50 -24.71 -14.95
C ILE A 129 10.66 -24.86 -16.22
N GLY A 130 11.20 -24.43 -17.36
CA GLY A 130 10.58 -24.59 -18.66
C GLY A 130 10.49 -26.07 -19.08
N ALA A 131 9.73 -26.35 -20.14
CA ALA A 131 9.54 -27.72 -20.65
C ALA A 131 10.86 -28.41 -21.05
N ASP A 132 11.87 -27.62 -21.43
CA ASP A 132 13.21 -28.07 -21.83
C ASP A 132 14.19 -28.20 -20.64
N GLY A 133 13.72 -27.99 -19.41
CA GLY A 133 14.53 -28.08 -18.18
C GLY A 133 15.38 -26.84 -17.90
N GLU A 134 15.35 -25.83 -18.76
CA GLU A 134 16.00 -24.54 -18.49
C GLU A 134 15.18 -23.68 -17.52
N ALA A 135 15.89 -22.96 -16.65
CA ALA A 135 15.30 -22.13 -15.63
C ALA A 135 15.04 -20.73 -16.22
N THR A 136 13.77 -20.41 -16.50
CA THR A 136 13.34 -19.15 -17.14
C THR A 136 12.41 -18.41 -16.17
N SER A 137 12.52 -17.08 -16.06
CA SER A 137 11.59 -16.31 -15.22
C SER A 137 10.20 -16.30 -15.84
N LEU A 138 9.15 -16.20 -15.02
CA LEU A 138 7.79 -15.95 -15.53
C LEU A 138 7.73 -14.67 -16.37
N GLU A 139 8.49 -13.65 -15.97
CA GLU A 139 8.65 -12.40 -16.72
C GLU A 139 9.07 -12.66 -18.17
N ALA A 140 10.14 -13.42 -18.41
CA ALA A 140 10.62 -13.74 -19.75
C ALA A 140 9.65 -14.65 -20.55
N MET A 141 8.79 -15.42 -19.87
CA MET A 141 7.76 -16.21 -20.53
C MET A 141 6.54 -15.40 -20.98
N ILE A 142 6.25 -14.29 -20.28
CA ILE A 142 5.09 -13.42 -20.56
C ILE A 142 5.50 -12.24 -21.45
N GLU A 143 6.79 -11.90 -21.45
CA GLU A 143 7.34 -10.84 -22.28
C GLU A 143 7.05 -11.09 -23.76
N ASP A 144 6.43 -10.10 -24.39
CA ASP A 144 6.14 -10.09 -25.81
C ASP A 144 7.17 -9.18 -26.48
N GLU A 145 8.22 -9.79 -27.03
CA GLU A 145 9.34 -9.07 -27.66
C GLU A 145 8.87 -8.11 -28.76
N GLY A 146 7.76 -8.41 -29.43
CA GLY A 146 7.19 -7.55 -30.48
C GLY A 146 6.20 -6.50 -29.98
N ALA A 147 5.98 -6.38 -28.67
CA ALA A 147 5.00 -5.45 -28.11
C ALA A 147 5.32 -3.99 -28.48
N LEU A 148 6.60 -3.60 -28.39
CA LEU A 148 7.04 -2.24 -28.70
C LEU A 148 6.83 -1.93 -30.18
N ASP A 149 7.43 -2.72 -31.07
CA ASP A 149 7.35 -2.53 -32.52
C ASP A 149 5.89 -2.49 -33.02
N ARG A 150 5.03 -3.38 -32.50
CA ARG A 150 3.60 -3.39 -32.87
C ARG A 150 2.86 -2.17 -32.36
N THR A 151 3.19 -1.71 -31.15
CA THR A 151 2.59 -0.50 -30.59
C THR A 151 3.01 0.72 -31.40
N GLU A 152 4.30 0.83 -31.72
CA GLU A 152 4.84 1.94 -32.53
C GLU A 152 4.25 1.95 -33.94
N ALA A 153 4.20 0.80 -34.62
CA ALA A 153 3.58 0.69 -35.95
C ALA A 153 2.08 1.04 -35.93
N GLY A 154 1.36 0.63 -34.88
CA GLY A 154 -0.05 0.97 -34.69
C GLY A 154 -0.27 2.48 -34.48
N VAL A 155 0.57 3.11 -33.66
CA VAL A 155 0.53 4.56 -33.41
C VAL A 155 0.92 5.33 -34.66
N GLU A 156 1.93 4.90 -35.41
CA GLU A 156 2.33 5.50 -36.67
C GLU A 156 1.18 5.50 -37.69
N GLY A 157 0.52 4.35 -37.86
CA GLY A 157 -0.65 4.23 -38.74
C GLY A 157 -1.80 5.16 -38.32
N MET A 158 -2.10 5.22 -37.02
CA MET A 158 -3.12 6.12 -36.48
C MET A 158 -2.77 7.59 -36.72
N MET A 159 -1.53 8.00 -36.43
CA MET A 159 -1.07 9.37 -36.64
C MET A 159 -1.08 9.77 -38.13
N ALA A 160 -0.72 8.85 -39.03
CA ALA A 160 -0.77 9.09 -40.46
C ALA A 160 -2.21 9.32 -40.95
N ASP A 161 -3.16 8.53 -40.43
CA ASP A 161 -4.58 8.65 -40.76
C ASP A 161 -5.20 9.95 -40.21
N ASP A 162 -4.86 10.32 -38.97
CA ASP A 162 -5.29 11.58 -38.35
C ASP A 162 -4.73 12.80 -39.11
N LEU A 163 -3.44 12.77 -39.46
CA LEU A 163 -2.80 13.83 -40.23
C LEU A 163 -3.42 13.95 -41.63
N ARG A 164 -3.64 12.82 -42.32
CA ARG A 164 -4.31 12.81 -43.62
C ARG A 164 -5.69 13.46 -43.54
N THR A 165 -6.47 13.10 -42.54
CA THR A 165 -7.83 13.63 -42.34
C THR A 165 -7.78 15.13 -42.08
N ALA A 166 -6.91 15.59 -41.18
CA ALA A 166 -6.73 17.02 -40.89
C ALA A 166 -6.30 17.84 -42.11
N LEU A 167 -5.40 17.30 -42.95
CA LEU A 167 -4.96 17.97 -44.18
C LEU A 167 -6.09 18.06 -45.23
N LEU A 168 -6.87 17.00 -45.40
CA LEU A 168 -8.02 16.99 -46.32
C LEU A 168 -9.08 17.99 -45.86
N ASP A 169 -9.39 18.02 -44.57
CA ASP A 169 -10.35 18.98 -44.00
C ASP A 169 -9.88 20.43 -44.18
N ALA A 170 -8.60 20.71 -43.93
CA ALA A 170 -8.00 22.03 -44.15
C ALA A 170 -8.06 22.44 -45.63
N TYR A 171 -7.76 21.51 -46.54
CA TYR A 171 -7.82 21.77 -47.98
C TYR A 171 -9.26 22.05 -48.47
N VAL A 172 -10.23 21.27 -48.00
CA VAL A 172 -11.65 21.51 -48.31
C VAL A 172 -12.12 22.85 -47.76
N ALA A 173 -11.71 23.22 -46.54
CA ALA A 173 -12.02 24.52 -45.96
C ALA A 173 -11.45 25.68 -46.83
N GLN A 174 -10.19 25.57 -47.25
CA GLN A 174 -9.56 26.55 -48.14
C GLN A 174 -10.30 26.68 -49.49
N LEU A 175 -10.68 25.56 -50.12
CA LEU A 175 -11.44 25.58 -51.38
C LEU A 175 -12.81 26.25 -51.23
N ARG A 176 -13.47 26.05 -50.07
CA ARG A 176 -14.74 26.73 -49.77
C ARG A 176 -14.55 28.24 -49.65
N GLU A 177 -13.51 28.70 -48.96
CA GLU A 177 -13.21 30.14 -48.86
C GLU A 177 -12.95 30.76 -50.24
N VAL A 178 -12.08 30.15 -51.04
CA VAL A 178 -11.78 30.62 -52.41
C VAL A 178 -13.04 30.65 -53.28
N GLY A 179 -13.88 29.61 -53.19
CA GLY A 179 -15.15 29.57 -53.93
C GLY A 179 -16.13 30.67 -53.52
N ILE A 180 -16.19 31.02 -52.23
CA ILE A 180 -17.00 32.14 -51.74
C ILE A 180 -16.44 33.48 -52.24
N GLU A 181 -15.12 33.65 -52.27
CA GLU A 181 -14.48 34.86 -52.80
C GLU A 181 -14.76 35.07 -54.30
N GLN A 182 -14.78 34.00 -55.09
CA GLN A 182 -15.09 34.08 -56.53
C GLN A 182 -16.56 34.40 -56.85
N LEU A 183 -17.47 34.25 -55.87
CA LEU A 183 -18.89 34.58 -56.00
C LEU A 183 -19.22 36.03 -55.59
N LYS A 184 -18.26 36.77 -55.03
CA LYS A 184 -18.38 38.20 -54.73
C LYS A 184 -17.96 39.05 -55.93
#